data_AF-A0A6S7CZR1-F1
#
_entry.id   AF-A0A6S7CZR1-F1
#
_cell.length_a   1.000
_cell.length_b   1.000
_cell.length_c   1.000
_cell.angle_alpha   90.00
_cell.angle_beta   90.00
_cell.angle_gamma   90.00
#
_symmetry.space_group_name_H-M   'P 1'
#
loop_
_entity.id
_entity.type
_entity.pdbx_description
1 polymer ?
#
loop_
_entity_poly.entity_id
_entity_poly.type
_entity_poly.pdbx_seq_one_letter_code
_entity_poly.pdbx_strand_id
1 'polypeptide(L)'
;MRSDEAVARSPADWLAVAGLALCLAGSSIYLPYPLRPFHWGLALFAAALVVSPPWREAAWNSRLRLPLIVLVLLLVAQPLWIEAPDRYGRYATYLLIGAFSALLGETLVRRQRSFLFLLPWLLAYWFITAYFPVFDAWTQAQRFRPRYLLTGGVWDNINDMATVLVFVNLIWLLCRRRLSLPLFGACWFYALLLNRRADLAATLVLGLTCLIWFMEGEKLRQRLKMLAVWAIATLAAISLQTEPLHLVSIPRIQPTAPTPVPAAGSPPADLPTTVPTQAGAITSRSAVPPAVDPASAAPSAAAGNAGATTVTAAPDLGLQISPQPPHAPAAQVRIQARDGDESTAFRARLTMDMLQEWRTMPWWQWFTGLGAGQLNLIWPGNKAPWASPHFFWLEMFFHVGLLWFVLLGWLMLRLEWRGRVCLLVAGIAGIAPSSMVYFQPFWLLLGVLLASVPPRSAPVSPQTARSH
;
A
#
# COMPACT_ATOMS: atom_id res chain seq x y z
N MET A 1 5.00 -38.50 10.13
CA MET A 1 6.34 -38.04 10.55
C MET A 1 6.31 -36.54 10.80
N ARG A 2 6.18 -36.14 12.08
CA ARG A 2 6.47 -34.79 12.56
C ARG A 2 7.96 -34.81 12.92
N SER A 3 8.78 -33.99 12.27
CA SER A 3 10.17 -33.82 12.68
C SER A 3 10.59 -32.36 12.45
N ASP A 4 11.11 -31.77 13.52
CA ASP A 4 11.91 -30.55 13.59
C ASP A 4 11.20 -29.19 13.65
N GLU A 5 10.14 -29.09 14.46
CA GLU A 5 9.85 -27.82 15.18
C GLU A 5 10.63 -27.79 16.51
N ALA A 6 11.96 -27.96 16.44
CA ALA A 6 12.85 -27.78 17.59
C ALA A 6 12.97 -26.28 17.92
N VAL A 7 11.93 -25.78 18.58
CA VAL A 7 11.77 -24.41 19.06
C VAL A 7 12.61 -24.21 20.31
N ALA A 8 13.93 -24.15 20.15
CA ALA A 8 14.75 -23.33 21.04
C ALA A 8 14.63 -21.87 20.53
N ARG A 9 13.50 -21.21 20.82
CA ARG A 9 13.25 -19.83 20.40
C ARG A 9 14.03 -18.89 21.32
N SER A 10 15.17 -18.41 20.84
CA SER A 10 15.88 -17.34 21.54
C SER A 10 14.97 -16.11 21.67
N PRO A 11 15.14 -15.26 22.71
CA PRO A 11 14.39 -14.01 22.83
C PRO A 11 14.45 -13.15 21.54
N ALA A 12 15.61 -13.14 20.86
CA ALA A 12 15.79 -12.43 19.60
C ALA A 12 14.91 -12.98 18.45
N ASP A 13 14.65 -14.30 18.42
CA ASP A 13 13.75 -14.87 17.43
C ASP A 13 12.31 -14.41 17.65
N TRP A 14 11.87 -14.33 18.91
CA TRP A 14 10.56 -13.78 19.26
C TRP A 14 10.43 -12.30 18.94
N LEU A 15 11.48 -11.50 19.22
CA LEU A 15 11.52 -10.09 18.86
C LEU A 15 11.38 -9.89 17.34
N ALA A 16 12.09 -10.68 16.53
CA ALA A 16 11.99 -10.57 15.07
C ALA A 16 10.63 -11.05 14.52
N VAL A 17 10.05 -12.11 15.09
CA VAL A 17 8.73 -12.61 14.71
C VAL A 17 7.62 -11.64 15.12
N ALA A 18 7.70 -11.04 16.31
CA ALA A 18 6.82 -9.97 16.74
C ALA A 18 7.02 -8.71 15.86
N GLY A 19 8.26 -8.41 15.49
CA GLY A 19 8.59 -7.35 14.54
C GLY A 19 7.89 -7.52 13.21
N LEU A 20 7.96 -8.73 12.64
CA LEU A 20 7.23 -9.09 11.42
C LEU A 20 5.72 -8.93 11.59
N ALA A 21 5.16 -9.43 12.70
CA ALA A 21 3.73 -9.32 12.97
C ALA A 21 3.28 -7.86 12.99
N LEU A 22 4.04 -6.97 13.64
CA LEU A 22 3.75 -5.54 13.68
C LEU A 22 3.93 -4.84 12.33
N CYS A 23 4.91 -5.24 11.51
CA CYS A 23 5.05 -4.73 10.14
C CYS A 23 3.87 -5.13 9.25
N LEU A 24 3.31 -6.33 9.45
CA LEU A 24 2.14 -6.83 8.71
C LEU A 24 0.81 -6.40 9.33
N ALA A 25 0.78 -6.01 10.60
CA ALA A 25 -0.39 -5.47 11.29
C ALA A 25 -0.68 -4.00 10.95
N GLY A 26 -0.03 -3.41 9.94
CA GLY A 26 -0.41 -2.11 9.37
C GLY A 26 -0.56 -0.95 10.36
N SER A 27 -1.56 -0.10 10.16
CA SER A 27 -1.88 1.09 10.97
C SER A 27 -3.06 0.89 11.94
N SER A 28 -3.49 -0.36 12.18
CA SER A 28 -4.71 -0.68 12.93
C SER A 28 -4.56 -0.73 14.44
N ILE A 29 -3.33 -0.89 14.92
CA ILE A 29 -3.04 -0.83 16.35
C ILE A 29 -2.79 0.64 16.65
N TYR A 30 -3.72 1.27 17.37
CA TYR A 30 -3.57 2.64 17.83
C TYR A 30 -2.38 2.70 18.78
N LEU A 31 -1.36 3.44 18.37
CA LEU A 31 -0.16 3.72 19.14
C LEU A 31 -0.06 5.24 19.29
N PRO A 32 0.60 5.74 20.36
CA PRO A 32 0.72 7.16 20.58
C PRO A 32 1.31 7.84 19.35
N TYR A 33 0.61 8.84 18.82
CA TYR A 33 1.13 9.69 17.74
C TYR A 33 2.52 10.21 18.13
N PRO A 34 3.52 10.16 17.24
CA PRO A 34 3.46 9.87 15.80
C PRO A 34 3.74 8.40 15.41
N LEU A 35 3.84 7.48 16.37
CA LEU A 35 4.28 6.11 16.11
C LEU A 35 3.16 5.24 15.54
N ARG A 36 3.53 4.44 14.55
CA ARG A 36 2.69 3.40 13.92
C ARG A 36 3.26 2.00 14.21
N PRO A 37 2.47 0.92 14.09
CA PRO A 37 2.90 -0.44 14.44
C PRO A 37 4.21 -0.87 13.78
N PHE A 38 4.41 -0.50 12.51
CA PHE A 38 5.67 -0.77 11.83
C PHE A 38 6.89 -0.14 12.52
N HIS A 39 6.80 1.05 13.14
CA HIS A 39 7.94 1.64 13.87
C HIS A 39 8.37 0.77 15.05
N TRP A 40 7.40 0.22 15.78
CA TRP A 40 7.67 -0.73 16.85
C TRP A 40 8.20 -2.04 16.30
N GLY A 41 7.67 -2.50 15.17
CA GLY A 41 8.19 -3.69 14.50
C GLY A 41 9.69 -3.59 14.18
N LEU A 42 10.12 -2.43 13.70
CA LEU A 42 11.54 -2.11 13.48
C LEU A 42 12.31 -2.05 14.80
N ALA A 43 11.78 -1.40 15.83
CA ALA A 43 12.44 -1.30 17.13
C ALA A 43 12.69 -2.70 17.72
N LEU A 44 11.73 -3.62 17.59
CA LEU A 44 11.90 -5.01 18.00
C LEU A 44 12.95 -5.73 17.16
N PHE A 45 12.99 -5.51 15.84
CA PHE A 45 14.03 -6.09 15.01
C PHE A 45 15.42 -5.52 15.33
N ALA A 46 15.53 -4.21 15.56
CA ALA A 46 16.77 -3.57 16.00
C ALA A 46 17.23 -4.12 17.36
N ALA A 47 16.32 -4.31 18.31
CA ALA A 47 16.61 -4.98 19.58
C ALA A 47 17.11 -6.42 19.35
N ALA A 48 16.49 -7.18 18.44
CA ALA A 48 16.94 -8.53 18.08
C ALA A 48 18.38 -8.54 17.54
N LEU A 49 18.76 -7.53 16.73
CA LEU A 49 20.14 -7.34 16.29
C LEU A 49 21.05 -7.05 17.49
N VAL A 50 20.71 -6.08 18.35
CA VAL A 50 21.55 -5.71 19.50
C VAL A 50 21.80 -6.90 20.43
N VAL A 51 20.76 -7.66 20.77
CA VAL A 51 20.84 -8.73 21.77
C VAL A 51 21.41 -10.05 21.24
N SER A 52 21.55 -10.21 19.92
CA SER A 52 21.95 -11.49 19.32
C SER A 52 23.04 -11.33 18.24
N PRO A 53 24.29 -11.73 18.52
CA PRO A 53 25.36 -11.76 17.52
C PRO A 53 24.99 -12.53 16.24
N PRO A 54 24.35 -13.72 16.30
CA PRO A 54 23.93 -14.43 15.10
C PRO A 54 22.94 -13.67 14.21
N TRP A 55 22.08 -12.82 14.80
CA TRP A 55 21.17 -11.97 14.04
C TRP A 55 21.92 -10.80 13.38
N ARG A 56 22.91 -10.21 14.05
CA ARG A 56 23.80 -9.18 13.46
C ARG A 56 24.61 -9.73 12.30
N GLU A 57 25.23 -10.89 12.47
CA GLU A 57 26.02 -11.53 11.42
C GLU A 57 25.17 -11.85 10.19
N ALA A 58 23.95 -12.38 10.41
CA ALA A 58 23.02 -12.68 9.31
C ALA A 58 22.59 -11.40 8.56
N ALA A 59 22.29 -10.33 9.29
CA ALA A 59 21.95 -9.03 8.70
C ALA A 59 23.16 -8.40 7.97
N TRP A 60 24.37 -8.53 8.51
CA TRP A 60 25.59 -8.01 7.88
C TRP A 60 25.96 -8.75 6.59
N ASN A 61 25.66 -10.06 6.53
CA ASN A 61 25.90 -10.92 5.37
C ASN A 61 24.69 -10.99 4.40
N SER A 62 23.75 -10.06 4.55
CA SER A 62 22.60 -9.88 3.67
C SER A 62 23.03 -9.46 2.25
N ARG A 63 22.28 -9.92 1.23
CA ARG A 63 22.43 -9.44 -0.16
C ARG A 63 21.91 -8.02 -0.33
N LEU A 64 21.03 -7.56 0.55
CA LEU A 64 20.59 -6.16 0.60
C LEU A 64 21.67 -5.19 1.07
N ARG A 65 22.78 -5.65 1.68
CA ARG A 65 23.81 -4.77 2.23
C ARG A 65 24.26 -3.68 1.25
N LEU A 66 24.66 -4.06 0.03
CA LEU A 66 25.10 -3.08 -0.97
C LEU A 66 23.97 -2.15 -1.44
N PRO A 67 22.79 -2.65 -1.85
CA PRO A 67 21.63 -1.80 -2.14
C PRO A 67 21.27 -0.81 -1.01
N LEU A 68 21.33 -1.25 0.25
CA LEU A 68 21.04 -0.43 1.42
C LEU A 68 22.07 0.67 1.63
N ILE A 69 23.37 0.35 1.48
CA ILE A 69 24.43 1.36 1.54
C ILE A 69 24.23 2.40 0.43
N VAL A 70 23.95 1.96 -0.79
CA VAL A 70 23.69 2.87 -1.92
C VAL A 70 22.47 3.75 -1.64
N LEU A 71 21.38 3.19 -1.11
CA LEU A 71 20.21 3.96 -0.70
C LEU A 71 20.54 5.01 0.36
N VAL A 72 21.28 4.64 1.41
CA VAL A 72 21.69 5.57 2.47
C VAL A 72 22.57 6.68 1.91
N LEU A 73 23.56 6.36 1.08
CA LEU A 73 24.40 7.36 0.42
C LEU A 73 23.58 8.30 -0.46
N LEU A 74 22.60 7.77 -1.18
CA LEU A 74 21.69 8.57 -1.99
C LEU A 74 20.87 9.53 -1.12
N LEU A 75 20.31 9.05 0.00
CA LEU A 75 19.59 9.89 0.96
C LEU A 75 20.51 10.90 1.67
N VAL A 76 21.80 10.64 1.80
CA VAL A 76 22.75 11.63 2.33
C VAL A 76 23.10 12.69 1.28
N ALA A 77 23.09 12.34 -0.01
CA ALA A 77 23.40 13.24 -1.11
C ALA A 77 22.21 14.11 -1.53
N GLN A 78 20.98 13.58 -1.51
CA GLN A 78 19.76 14.26 -1.93
C GLN A 78 19.53 15.66 -1.32
N PRO A 79 19.89 15.94 -0.05
CA PRO A 79 19.82 17.28 0.52
C PRO A 79 20.50 18.39 -0.29
N LEU A 80 21.44 18.05 -1.18
CA LEU A 80 22.12 19.01 -2.05
C LEU A 80 21.19 19.64 -3.11
N TRP A 81 20.01 19.06 -3.37
CA TRP A 81 19.07 19.55 -4.39
C TRP A 81 17.60 19.43 -3.99
N ILE A 82 17.30 19.20 -2.71
CA ILE A 82 15.92 19.19 -2.23
C ILE A 82 15.35 20.61 -2.08
N GLU A 83 14.07 20.76 -2.41
CA GLU A 83 13.32 22.01 -2.25
C GLU A 83 12.42 22.02 -1.01
N ALA A 84 12.14 20.85 -0.43
CA ALA A 84 11.20 20.70 0.68
C ALA A 84 11.78 19.81 1.81
N PRO A 85 12.62 20.37 2.71
CA PRO A 85 13.36 19.61 3.72
C PRO A 85 12.46 18.87 4.73
N ASP A 86 11.34 19.46 5.14
CA ASP A 86 10.41 18.82 6.09
C ASP A 86 9.77 17.55 5.51
N ARG A 87 9.39 17.60 4.23
CA ARG A 87 8.82 16.44 3.52
C ARG A 87 9.88 15.39 3.26
N TYR A 88 11.07 15.85 2.86
CA TYR A 88 12.21 15.00 2.66
C TYR A 88 12.51 14.14 3.89
N GLY A 89 12.62 14.75 5.08
CA GLY A 89 12.87 14.00 6.32
C GLY A 89 11.84 12.90 6.58
N ARG A 90 10.55 13.20 6.40
CA ARG A 90 9.45 12.22 6.60
C ARG A 90 9.51 11.07 5.61
N TYR A 91 9.67 11.36 4.32
CA TYR A 91 9.70 10.33 3.27
C TYR A 91 10.99 9.52 3.28
N ALA A 92 12.14 10.15 3.54
CA ALA A 92 13.40 9.46 3.76
C ALA A 92 13.30 8.49 4.93
N THR A 93 12.65 8.91 6.02
CA THR A 93 12.37 8.02 7.17
C THR A 93 11.54 6.81 6.72
N TYR A 94 10.44 7.01 5.99
CA TYR A 94 9.63 5.88 5.50
C TYR A 94 10.39 4.93 4.54
N LEU A 95 11.27 5.46 3.69
CA LEU A 95 12.17 4.65 2.85
C LEU A 95 13.13 3.82 3.69
N LEU A 96 13.75 4.40 4.72
CA LEU A 96 14.63 3.69 5.65
C LEU A 96 13.89 2.60 6.43
N ILE A 97 12.67 2.88 6.87
CA ILE A 97 11.78 1.90 7.49
C ILE A 97 11.52 0.73 6.53
N GLY A 98 11.18 1.02 5.26
CA GLY A 98 11.01 0.00 4.24
C GLY A 98 12.28 -0.84 4.01
N ALA A 99 13.43 -0.18 3.86
CA ALA A 99 14.74 -0.83 3.75
C ALA A 99 15.01 -1.81 4.92
N PHE A 100 14.69 -1.42 6.14
CA PHE A 100 14.88 -2.25 7.33
C PHE A 100 13.87 -3.41 7.39
N SER A 101 12.63 -3.20 6.95
CA SER A 101 11.66 -4.28 6.72
C SER A 101 12.16 -5.29 5.68
N ALA A 102 12.80 -4.84 4.60
CA ALA A 102 13.41 -5.75 3.63
C ALA A 102 14.55 -6.57 4.25
N LEU A 103 15.40 -5.93 5.07
CA LEU A 103 16.45 -6.64 5.81
C LEU A 103 15.88 -7.68 6.77
N LEU A 104 14.78 -7.37 7.48
CA LEU A 104 14.06 -8.32 8.34
C LEU A 104 13.58 -9.53 7.54
N GLY A 105 12.91 -9.31 6.41
CA GLY A 105 12.40 -10.35 5.53
C GLY A 105 13.49 -11.30 5.03
N GLU A 106 14.62 -10.74 4.56
CA GLU A 106 15.76 -11.55 4.11
C GLU A 106 16.37 -12.37 5.26
N THR A 107 16.56 -11.74 6.42
CA THR A 107 17.21 -12.35 7.57
C THR A 107 16.37 -13.50 8.13
N LEU A 108 15.05 -13.34 8.23
CA LEU A 108 14.12 -14.37 8.66
C LEU A 108 14.21 -15.64 7.79
N VAL A 109 14.21 -15.46 6.46
CA VAL A 109 14.26 -16.58 5.51
C VAL A 109 15.61 -17.29 5.56
N ARG A 110 16.72 -16.53 5.58
CA ARG A 110 18.07 -17.13 5.64
C ARG A 110 18.32 -17.90 6.92
N ARG A 111 17.75 -17.44 8.03
CA ARG A 111 17.82 -18.14 9.33
C ARG A 111 16.80 -19.29 9.44
N GLN A 112 16.04 -19.58 8.37
CA GLN A 112 15.03 -20.62 8.30
C GLN A 112 14.02 -20.58 9.46
N ARG A 113 13.67 -19.37 9.92
CA ARG A 113 12.76 -19.23 11.05
C ARG A 113 11.31 -19.43 10.60
N SER A 114 10.59 -20.29 11.30
CA SER A 114 9.16 -20.48 11.09
C SER A 114 8.39 -19.25 11.56
N PHE A 115 8.03 -18.35 10.64
CA PHE A 115 7.15 -17.20 10.91
C PHE A 115 5.77 -17.33 10.25
N LEU A 116 5.63 -18.23 9.28
CA LEU A 116 4.40 -18.43 8.51
C LEU A 116 3.21 -18.88 9.37
N PHE A 117 3.46 -19.41 10.57
CA PHE A 117 2.40 -19.78 11.53
C PHE A 117 1.57 -18.57 12.00
N LEU A 118 2.11 -17.35 11.87
CA LEU A 118 1.39 -16.11 12.20
C LEU A 118 0.32 -15.75 11.17
N LEU A 119 0.48 -16.19 9.92
CA LEU A 119 -0.33 -15.70 8.81
C LEU A 119 -1.84 -16.00 8.95
N PRO A 120 -2.28 -17.17 9.43
CA PRO A 120 -3.71 -17.41 9.68
C PRO A 120 -4.31 -16.42 10.69
N TRP A 121 -3.54 -16.08 11.74
CA TRP A 121 -3.98 -15.14 12.79
C TRP A 121 -4.03 -13.71 12.28
N LEU A 122 -3.03 -13.30 11.50
CA LEU A 122 -3.04 -11.99 10.83
C LEU A 122 -4.18 -11.89 9.83
N LEU A 123 -4.46 -12.94 9.06
CA LEU A 123 -5.59 -12.99 8.13
C LEU A 123 -6.92 -12.81 8.86
N ALA A 124 -7.14 -13.57 9.94
CA ALA A 124 -8.34 -13.44 10.76
C ALA A 124 -8.47 -12.02 11.33
N TYR A 125 -7.37 -11.46 11.86
CA TYR A 125 -7.33 -10.09 12.34
C TYR A 125 -7.74 -9.07 11.27
N TRP A 126 -7.18 -9.17 10.05
CA TRP A 126 -7.51 -8.30 8.94
C TRP A 126 -8.99 -8.39 8.53
N PHE A 127 -9.55 -9.59 8.44
CA PHE A 127 -10.96 -9.75 8.07
C PHE A 127 -11.92 -9.29 9.17
N ILE A 128 -11.61 -9.54 10.45
CA ILE A 128 -12.41 -9.08 11.59
C ILE A 128 -12.45 -7.55 11.63
N THR A 129 -11.29 -6.91 11.51
CA THR A 129 -11.19 -5.44 11.47
C THR A 129 -11.73 -4.84 10.18
N ALA A 130 -11.77 -5.60 9.09
CA ALA A 130 -12.41 -5.18 7.85
C ALA A 130 -13.94 -5.23 7.90
N TYR A 131 -14.47 -6.21 8.61
CA TYR A 131 -15.90 -6.38 8.80
C TYR A 131 -16.46 -5.45 9.89
N PHE A 132 -15.78 -5.34 11.03
CA PHE A 132 -16.25 -4.54 12.15
C PHE A 132 -15.42 -3.26 12.25
N PRO A 133 -16.04 -2.07 12.08
CA PRO A 133 -15.36 -0.79 12.01
C PRO A 133 -14.91 -0.27 13.38
N VAL A 134 -14.28 -1.13 14.19
CA VAL A 134 -13.79 -0.81 15.55
C VAL A 134 -13.03 0.51 15.54
N PHE A 135 -12.18 0.69 14.53
CA PHE A 135 -11.38 1.90 14.38
C PHE A 135 -12.24 3.16 14.27
N ASP A 136 -13.25 3.19 13.40
CA ASP A 136 -14.12 4.37 13.27
C ASP A 136 -15.02 4.55 14.50
N ALA A 137 -15.50 3.46 15.08
CA ALA A 137 -16.28 3.51 16.31
C ALA A 137 -15.48 4.12 17.47
N TRP A 138 -14.19 3.79 17.58
CA TRP A 138 -13.31 4.30 18.65
C TRP A 138 -12.69 5.67 18.36
N THR A 139 -12.36 5.96 17.10
CA THR A 139 -11.63 7.19 16.74
C THR A 139 -12.50 8.29 16.16
N GLN A 140 -13.78 8.01 15.88
CA GLN A 140 -14.71 8.93 15.20
C GLN A 140 -14.16 9.45 13.86
N ALA A 141 -13.22 8.74 13.24
CA ALA A 141 -12.47 9.23 12.10
C ALA A 141 -13.31 9.32 10.80
N GLN A 142 -14.54 8.78 10.79
CA GLN A 142 -15.47 8.73 9.65
C GLN A 142 -14.81 8.26 8.35
N ARG A 143 -13.80 7.38 8.45
CA ARG A 143 -13.06 6.88 7.29
C ARG A 143 -13.79 5.75 6.58
N PHE A 144 -14.81 5.19 7.20
CA PHE A 144 -15.53 4.04 6.70
C PHE A 144 -16.58 4.47 5.68
N ARG A 145 -16.66 3.72 4.59
CA ARG A 145 -17.57 3.99 3.48
C ARG A 145 -18.82 3.13 3.62
N PRO A 146 -19.96 3.64 4.12
CA PRO A 146 -21.15 2.81 4.41
C PRO A 146 -21.74 2.04 3.20
N ARG A 147 -21.20 2.23 1.99
CA ARG A 147 -21.60 1.55 0.75
C ARG A 147 -20.97 0.16 0.55
N TYR A 148 -19.87 -0.18 1.22
CA TYR A 148 -19.23 -1.50 1.09
C TYR A 148 -19.53 -2.38 2.32
N LEU A 149 -19.56 -3.71 2.16
CA LEU A 149 -19.76 -4.64 3.28
C LEU A 149 -18.47 -4.81 4.11
N LEU A 150 -17.32 -4.78 3.45
CA LEU A 150 -15.99 -4.76 4.09
C LEU A 150 -15.40 -3.37 3.94
N THR A 151 -15.56 -2.56 4.99
CA THR A 151 -15.25 -1.12 4.98
C THR A 151 -14.15 -0.74 5.95
N GLY A 152 -13.73 -1.67 6.78
CA GLY A 152 -12.53 -1.51 7.58
C GLY A 152 -11.31 -2.06 6.89
N GLY A 153 -10.18 -1.58 7.37
CA GLY A 153 -8.91 -2.11 6.98
C GLY A 153 -7.93 -1.79 8.06
N VAL A 154 -7.00 -2.72 8.26
CA VAL A 154 -5.87 -2.47 9.13
C VAL A 154 -4.94 -1.37 8.60
N TRP A 155 -5.11 -1.05 7.34
CA TRP A 155 -4.39 -0.07 6.59
C TRP A 155 -5.34 1.11 6.41
N ASP A 156 -4.87 2.34 6.65
CA ASP A 156 -5.65 3.61 6.58
C ASP A 156 -6.45 3.79 5.27
N ASN A 157 -6.25 2.91 4.27
CA ASN A 157 -7.02 2.78 3.06
C ASN A 157 -7.50 1.32 2.90
N ILE A 158 -8.82 1.10 2.88
CA ILE A 158 -9.51 -0.20 2.63
C ILE A 158 -8.92 -0.95 1.41
N ASN A 159 -8.51 -0.14 0.44
CA ASN A 159 -7.86 -0.52 -0.79
C ASN A 159 -6.54 -1.30 -0.63
N ASP A 160 -5.73 -0.99 0.38
CA ASP A 160 -4.35 -1.50 0.46
C ASP A 160 -4.30 -2.94 0.96
N MET A 161 -5.32 -3.40 1.70
CA MET A 161 -5.37 -4.77 2.22
C MET A 161 -5.35 -5.84 1.10
N ALA A 162 -5.99 -5.57 -0.04
CA ALA A 162 -5.94 -6.46 -1.20
C ALA A 162 -4.49 -6.68 -1.67
N THR A 163 -3.74 -5.60 -1.81
CA THR A 163 -2.33 -5.61 -2.21
C THR A 163 -1.45 -6.31 -1.17
N VAL A 164 -1.73 -6.12 0.13
CA VAL A 164 -1.06 -6.85 1.21
C VAL A 164 -1.32 -8.36 1.10
N LEU A 165 -2.55 -8.78 0.86
CA LEU A 165 -2.89 -10.20 0.66
C LEU A 165 -2.17 -10.80 -0.54
N VAL A 166 -1.98 -10.04 -1.63
CA VAL A 166 -1.13 -10.46 -2.76
C VAL A 166 0.30 -10.70 -2.26
N PHE A 167 0.94 -9.74 -1.60
CA PHE A 167 2.32 -9.90 -1.15
C PHE A 167 2.52 -11.04 -0.15
N VAL A 168 1.56 -11.25 0.76
CA VAL A 168 1.60 -12.36 1.71
C VAL A 168 1.46 -13.71 0.99
N ASN A 169 0.64 -13.79 -0.07
CA ASN A 169 0.57 -14.98 -0.94
C ASN A 169 1.92 -15.26 -1.60
N LEU A 170 2.59 -14.22 -2.10
CA LEU A 170 3.90 -14.34 -2.72
C LEU A 170 4.98 -14.78 -1.72
N ILE A 171 5.01 -14.18 -0.52
CA ILE A 171 5.92 -14.58 0.57
C ILE A 171 5.70 -16.06 0.91
N TRP A 172 4.45 -16.49 1.06
CA TRP A 172 4.11 -17.89 1.31
C TRP A 172 4.60 -18.80 0.18
N LEU A 173 4.33 -18.44 -1.08
CA LEU A 173 4.74 -19.21 -2.24
C LEU A 173 6.26 -19.36 -2.31
N LEU A 174 7.03 -18.30 -2.03
CA LEU A 174 8.49 -18.35 -2.02
C LEU A 174 9.02 -19.24 -0.89
N CYS A 175 8.47 -19.12 0.31
CA CYS A 175 8.95 -19.85 1.48
C CYS A 175 8.54 -21.33 1.48
N ARG A 176 7.31 -21.65 1.03
CA ARG A 176 6.76 -23.03 1.03
C ARG A 176 6.84 -23.72 -0.33
N ARG A 177 7.24 -23.01 -1.39
CA ARG A 177 7.25 -23.48 -2.78
C ARG A 177 5.89 -23.99 -3.28
N ARG A 178 4.80 -23.66 -2.58
CA ARG A 178 3.42 -24.07 -2.84
C ARG A 178 2.48 -22.92 -2.53
N LEU A 179 1.45 -22.74 -3.34
CA LEU A 179 0.41 -21.72 -3.11
C LEU A 179 -0.49 -22.14 -1.95
N SER A 180 -0.82 -21.20 -1.06
CA SER A 180 -1.85 -21.40 -0.04
C SER A 180 -3.22 -21.15 -0.66
N LEU A 181 -4.02 -22.20 -0.86
CA LEU A 181 -5.35 -22.06 -1.45
C LEU A 181 -6.29 -21.16 -0.63
N PRO A 182 -6.34 -21.25 0.72
CA PRO A 182 -7.18 -20.34 1.51
C PRO A 182 -6.76 -18.88 1.36
N LEU A 183 -5.45 -18.60 1.36
CA LEU A 183 -4.94 -17.24 1.24
C LEU A 183 -5.14 -16.68 -0.18
N PHE A 184 -5.02 -17.54 -1.21
CA PHE A 184 -5.35 -17.19 -2.59
C PHE A 184 -6.84 -16.87 -2.75
N GLY A 185 -7.71 -17.73 -2.21
CA GLY A 185 -9.15 -17.54 -2.25
C GLY A 185 -9.60 -16.27 -1.52
N ALA A 186 -9.03 -16.00 -0.34
CA ALA A 186 -9.28 -14.78 0.42
C ALA A 186 -8.83 -13.52 -0.33
N CYS A 187 -7.64 -13.55 -0.95
CA CYS A 187 -7.13 -12.46 -1.79
C CYS A 187 -8.02 -12.20 -3.00
N TRP A 188 -8.42 -13.26 -3.72
CA TRP A 188 -9.31 -13.17 -4.87
C TRP A 188 -10.68 -12.59 -4.49
N PHE A 189 -11.30 -13.17 -3.45
CA PHE A 189 -12.58 -12.72 -2.92
C PHE A 189 -12.55 -11.23 -2.58
N TYR A 190 -11.54 -10.80 -1.81
CA TYR A 190 -11.44 -9.41 -1.36
C TYR A 190 -11.16 -8.44 -2.53
N ALA A 191 -10.26 -8.82 -3.45
CA ALA A 191 -9.96 -8.01 -4.62
C ALA A 191 -11.18 -7.86 -5.55
N LEU A 192 -11.96 -8.93 -5.74
CA LEU A 192 -13.16 -8.89 -6.56
C LEU A 192 -14.28 -8.08 -5.92
N LEU A 193 -14.56 -8.32 -4.62
CA LEU A 193 -15.61 -7.64 -3.86
C LEU A 193 -15.41 -6.11 -3.86
N LEU A 194 -14.16 -5.64 -3.77
CA LEU A 194 -13.82 -4.22 -3.76
C LEU A 194 -13.47 -3.65 -5.14
N ASN A 195 -13.68 -4.41 -6.22
CA ASN A 195 -13.38 -4.01 -7.59
C ASN A 195 -11.92 -3.51 -7.78
N ARG A 196 -10.97 -4.20 -7.13
CA ARG A 196 -9.53 -3.89 -7.13
C ARG A 196 -8.85 -4.47 -8.37
N ARG A 197 -9.03 -3.79 -9.50
CA ARG A 197 -8.56 -4.25 -10.83
C ARG A 197 -7.09 -4.70 -10.89
N ALA A 198 -6.17 -3.92 -10.33
CA ALA A 198 -4.74 -4.25 -10.38
C ALA A 198 -4.40 -5.48 -9.51
N ASP A 199 -4.96 -5.57 -8.29
CA ASP A 199 -4.76 -6.74 -7.42
C ASP A 199 -5.46 -7.99 -7.98
N LEU A 200 -6.61 -7.82 -8.63
CA LEU A 200 -7.33 -8.89 -9.33
C LEU A 200 -6.52 -9.40 -10.52
N ALA A 201 -5.94 -8.51 -11.32
CA ALA A 201 -5.04 -8.88 -12.42
C ALA A 201 -3.77 -9.58 -11.92
N ALA A 202 -3.17 -9.09 -10.84
CA ALA A 202 -2.02 -9.72 -10.20
C ALA A 202 -2.35 -11.13 -9.71
N THR A 203 -3.48 -11.29 -9.02
CA THR A 203 -3.95 -12.58 -8.50
C THR A 203 -4.35 -13.54 -9.64
N LEU A 204 -4.93 -13.03 -10.73
CA LEU A 204 -5.23 -13.79 -11.94
C LEU A 204 -3.95 -14.35 -12.56
N VAL A 205 -2.93 -13.52 -12.76
CA VAL A 205 -1.63 -13.95 -13.29
C VAL A 205 -1.00 -15.00 -12.38
N LEU A 206 -0.99 -14.78 -11.05
CA LEU A 206 -0.52 -15.77 -10.09
C LEU A 206 -1.28 -17.09 -10.21
N GLY A 207 -2.62 -17.00 -10.29
CA GLY A 207 -3.52 -18.14 -10.38
C GLY A 207 -3.26 -19.00 -11.61
N LEU A 208 -3.24 -18.38 -12.79
CA LEU A 208 -2.96 -19.05 -14.06
C LEU A 208 -1.57 -19.68 -14.08
N THR A 209 -0.56 -18.93 -13.63
CA THR A 209 0.82 -19.42 -13.55
C THR A 209 0.92 -20.64 -12.65
N CYS A 210 0.24 -20.62 -11.49
CA CYS A 210 0.19 -21.76 -10.60
C CYS A 210 -0.48 -22.97 -11.25
N LEU A 211 -1.67 -22.82 -11.86
CA LEU A 211 -2.41 -23.89 -12.53
C LEU A 211 -1.60 -24.59 -13.63
N ILE A 212 -0.87 -23.80 -14.43
CA ILE A 212 -0.14 -24.30 -15.59
C ILE A 212 1.22 -24.88 -15.18
N TRP A 213 2.00 -24.19 -14.33
CA TRP A 213 3.42 -24.48 -14.13
C TRP A 213 3.83 -24.98 -12.73
N PHE A 214 3.14 -24.62 -11.65
CA PHE A 214 3.65 -24.86 -10.27
C PHE A 214 2.96 -25.98 -9.48
N MET A 215 2.05 -26.74 -10.09
CA MET A 215 1.37 -27.85 -9.41
C MET A 215 2.15 -29.16 -9.55
N GLU A 216 2.90 -29.52 -8.51
CA GLU A 216 3.59 -30.83 -8.37
C GLU A 216 2.65 -31.86 -7.70
N GLY A 217 2.50 -33.06 -8.26
CA GLY A 217 1.63 -34.14 -7.76
C GLY A 217 0.58 -34.63 -8.78
N GLU A 218 -0.49 -35.30 -8.32
CA GLU A 218 -1.68 -35.62 -9.13
C GLU A 218 -2.29 -34.33 -9.70
N LYS A 219 -1.80 -33.93 -10.88
CA LYS A 219 -2.00 -32.60 -11.48
C LYS A 219 -3.48 -32.24 -11.54
N LEU A 220 -4.35 -33.21 -11.81
CA LEU A 220 -5.78 -32.98 -11.95
C LEU A 220 -6.46 -32.62 -10.62
N ARG A 221 -6.25 -33.40 -9.55
CA ARG A 221 -6.92 -33.19 -8.26
C ARG A 221 -6.59 -31.83 -7.65
N GLN A 222 -5.32 -31.43 -7.70
CA GLN A 222 -4.90 -30.15 -7.15
C GLN A 222 -5.41 -28.99 -8.02
N ARG A 223 -5.39 -29.11 -9.36
CA ARG A 223 -5.99 -28.12 -10.27
C ARG A 223 -7.48 -27.94 -10.00
N LEU A 224 -8.22 -29.03 -9.82
CA LEU A 224 -9.65 -28.98 -9.48
C LEU A 224 -9.90 -28.30 -8.13
N LYS A 225 -9.09 -28.55 -7.11
CA LYS A 225 -9.20 -27.83 -5.82
C LYS A 225 -8.99 -26.33 -6.00
N MET A 226 -7.98 -25.93 -6.77
CA MET A 226 -7.70 -24.52 -7.03
C MET A 226 -8.84 -23.86 -7.82
N LEU A 227 -9.33 -24.50 -8.87
CA LEU A 227 -10.50 -24.04 -9.63
C LEU A 227 -11.74 -23.94 -8.75
N ALA A 228 -11.98 -24.91 -7.87
CA ALA A 228 -13.10 -24.88 -6.93
C ALA A 228 -13.00 -23.70 -5.96
N VAL A 229 -11.81 -23.46 -5.38
CA VAL A 229 -11.57 -22.29 -4.51
C VAL A 229 -11.81 -20.99 -5.27
N TRP A 230 -11.36 -20.92 -6.51
CA TRP A 230 -11.55 -19.75 -7.36
C TRP A 230 -13.02 -19.51 -7.69
N ALA A 231 -13.76 -20.56 -8.04
CA ALA A 231 -15.19 -20.50 -8.31
C ALA A 231 -16.00 -20.10 -7.07
N ILE A 232 -15.73 -20.73 -5.91
CA ILE A 232 -16.39 -20.41 -4.64
C ILE A 232 -16.13 -18.96 -4.23
N ALA A 233 -14.87 -18.50 -4.29
CA ALA A 233 -14.51 -17.13 -3.97
C ALA A 233 -15.18 -16.12 -4.91
N THR A 234 -15.29 -16.46 -6.21
CA THR A 234 -15.97 -15.62 -7.20
C THR A 234 -17.47 -15.52 -6.94
N LEU A 235 -18.14 -16.65 -6.74
CA LEU A 235 -19.57 -16.69 -6.42
C LEU A 235 -19.86 -15.92 -5.13
N ALA A 236 -19.07 -16.15 -4.07
CA ALA A 236 -19.24 -15.45 -2.80
C ALA A 236 -19.05 -13.93 -2.95
N ALA A 237 -18.06 -13.48 -3.71
CA ALA A 237 -17.83 -12.05 -3.92
C ALA A 237 -18.95 -11.39 -4.73
N ILE A 238 -19.37 -12.01 -5.84
CA ILE A 238 -20.45 -11.51 -6.70
C ILE A 238 -21.77 -11.44 -5.93
N SER A 239 -22.09 -12.45 -5.11
CA SER A 239 -23.30 -12.45 -4.28
C SER A 239 -23.35 -11.34 -3.23
N LEU A 240 -22.19 -10.80 -2.84
CA LEU A 240 -22.08 -9.72 -1.84
C LEU A 240 -21.81 -8.36 -2.50
N GLN A 241 -21.77 -8.29 -3.83
CA GLN A 241 -21.41 -7.09 -4.56
C GLN A 241 -22.62 -6.15 -4.69
N THR A 242 -22.48 -4.93 -4.20
CA THR A 242 -23.54 -3.90 -4.20
C THR A 242 -23.42 -2.90 -5.35
N GLU A 243 -22.28 -2.85 -6.03
CA GLU A 243 -21.97 -1.93 -7.14
C GLU A 243 -21.61 -2.68 -8.43
N PRO A 244 -21.88 -2.12 -9.62
CA PRO A 244 -21.51 -2.75 -10.88
C PRO A 244 -19.99 -3.00 -10.99
N LEU A 245 -19.63 -4.15 -11.56
CA LEU A 245 -18.24 -4.54 -11.84
C LEU A 245 -17.68 -3.70 -13.00
N HIS A 246 -16.84 -2.71 -12.67
CA HIS A 246 -16.10 -1.96 -13.68
C HIS A 246 -14.81 -2.71 -14.06
N LEU A 247 -14.89 -3.66 -14.98
CA LEU A 247 -13.73 -4.42 -15.47
C LEU A 247 -12.87 -3.58 -16.43
N VAL A 248 -13.48 -2.69 -17.21
CA VAL A 248 -12.80 -1.79 -18.13
C VAL A 248 -13.48 -0.42 -18.07
N SER A 249 -12.71 0.61 -17.73
CA SER A 249 -13.15 2.01 -17.76
C SER A 249 -11.95 2.87 -18.15
N ILE A 250 -12.11 3.60 -19.25
CA ILE A 250 -11.08 4.49 -19.78
C ILE A 250 -11.66 5.91 -19.69
N PRO A 251 -11.03 6.82 -18.94
CA PRO A 251 -11.51 8.19 -18.82
C PRO A 251 -11.35 8.92 -20.15
N ARG A 252 -12.23 9.90 -20.41
CA ARG A 252 -12.14 10.74 -21.61
C ARG A 252 -11.14 11.86 -21.35
N ILE A 253 -10.13 11.95 -22.20
CA ILE A 253 -9.04 12.93 -22.10
C ILE A 253 -9.20 13.94 -23.24
N GLN A 254 -9.26 15.24 -22.91
CA GLN A 254 -9.40 16.34 -23.87
C GLN A 254 -8.38 17.44 -23.55
N PRO A 255 -7.77 18.10 -24.55
CA PRO A 255 -6.95 19.29 -24.30
C PRO A 255 -7.78 20.35 -23.57
N THR A 256 -7.19 21.02 -22.57
CA THR A 256 -7.82 22.23 -22.04
C THR A 256 -7.69 23.31 -23.12
N ALA A 257 -8.80 23.90 -23.57
CA ALA A 257 -8.75 25.03 -24.48
C ALA A 257 -7.86 26.14 -23.85
N PRO A 258 -7.00 26.82 -24.63
CA PRO A 258 -6.24 27.93 -24.09
C PRO A 258 -7.22 28.94 -23.50
N THR A 259 -6.97 29.37 -22.26
CA THR A 259 -7.71 30.47 -21.65
C THR A 259 -7.61 31.65 -22.62
N PRO A 260 -8.71 32.19 -23.16
CA PRO A 260 -8.62 33.39 -23.98
C PRO A 260 -7.97 34.47 -23.12
N VAL A 261 -6.79 34.93 -23.55
CA VAL A 261 -6.17 36.12 -22.97
C VAL A 261 -7.20 37.23 -23.15
N PRO A 262 -7.66 37.89 -22.06
CA PRO A 262 -8.48 39.08 -22.23
C PRO A 262 -7.67 40.05 -23.09
N ALA A 263 -8.17 40.39 -24.27
CA ALA A 263 -7.57 41.43 -25.07
C ALA A 263 -7.45 42.67 -24.17
N ALA A 264 -6.24 43.23 -24.06
CA ALA A 264 -6.02 44.45 -23.33
C ALA A 264 -6.93 45.54 -23.93
N GLY A 265 -7.97 45.94 -23.21
CA GLY A 265 -8.91 46.98 -23.64
C GLY A 265 -10.40 46.60 -23.65
N SER A 266 -10.79 45.38 -23.26
CA SER A 266 -12.23 45.09 -23.08
C SER A 266 -12.77 45.83 -21.84
N PRO A 267 -13.83 46.65 -21.96
CA PRO A 267 -14.46 47.28 -20.79
C PRO A 267 -15.03 46.21 -19.85
N PRO A 268 -15.17 46.50 -18.54
CA PRO A 268 -15.72 45.54 -17.59
C PRO A 268 -17.15 45.19 -18.03
N ALA A 269 -17.33 43.97 -18.53
CA ALA A 269 -18.65 43.43 -18.72
C ALA A 269 -19.24 43.20 -17.32
N ASP A 270 -20.40 43.80 -17.08
CA ASP A 270 -21.17 43.62 -15.86
C ASP A 270 -21.25 42.12 -15.52
N LEU A 271 -20.73 41.78 -14.34
CA LEU A 271 -20.85 40.44 -13.77
C LEU A 271 -22.34 40.12 -13.60
N PRO A 272 -22.92 39.14 -14.31
CA PRO A 272 -24.14 38.55 -13.81
C PRO A 272 -23.79 37.85 -12.50
N THR A 273 -24.35 38.34 -11.40
CA THR A 273 -24.31 37.67 -10.10
C THR A 273 -25.25 36.48 -10.17
N THR A 274 -24.83 35.44 -10.88
CA THR A 274 -25.48 34.13 -10.89
C THR A 274 -24.44 33.12 -10.44
N VAL A 275 -24.48 32.83 -9.14
CA VAL A 275 -23.91 31.63 -8.56
C VAL A 275 -24.43 30.45 -9.38
N PRO A 276 -23.59 29.63 -10.03
CA PRO A 276 -24.06 28.38 -10.59
C PRO A 276 -24.40 27.47 -9.41
N THR A 277 -25.68 27.32 -9.13
CA THR A 277 -26.23 26.24 -8.32
C THR A 277 -25.84 24.92 -9.00
N GLN A 278 -24.72 24.32 -8.59
CA GLN A 278 -24.42 22.94 -8.94
C GLN A 278 -25.45 22.06 -8.23
N ALA A 279 -26.54 21.77 -8.93
CA ALA A 279 -27.45 20.69 -8.62
C ALA A 279 -26.73 19.35 -8.83
N GLY A 280 -25.98 18.93 -7.81
CA GLY A 280 -25.68 17.53 -7.52
C GLY A 280 -26.23 17.25 -6.14
N ALA A 281 -27.55 17.07 -6.06
CA ALA A 281 -28.23 16.74 -4.82
C ALA A 281 -27.67 15.41 -4.27
N ILE A 282 -26.89 15.49 -3.19
CA ILE A 282 -26.83 14.41 -2.22
C ILE A 282 -28.19 14.45 -1.54
N THR A 283 -29.13 13.62 -2.02
CA THR A 283 -30.35 13.32 -1.27
C THR A 283 -29.96 12.51 -0.05
N SER A 284 -29.59 13.20 1.03
CA SER A 284 -29.75 12.67 2.38
C SER A 284 -31.24 12.46 2.60
N ARG A 285 -31.75 11.26 2.34
CA ARG A 285 -33.01 10.83 2.95
C ARG A 285 -32.77 10.80 4.45
N SER A 286 -33.14 11.90 5.11
CA SER A 286 -33.43 11.93 6.53
C SER A 286 -34.60 10.98 6.75
N ALA A 287 -34.33 9.76 7.21
CA ALA A 287 -35.35 8.89 7.73
C ALA A 287 -35.70 9.41 9.13
N VAL A 288 -36.67 10.32 9.17
CA VAL A 288 -37.45 10.61 10.37
C VAL A 288 -38.12 9.29 10.78
N PRO A 289 -37.86 8.74 11.98
CA PRO A 289 -38.67 7.63 12.49
C PRO A 289 -40.10 8.15 12.74
N PRO A 290 -41.16 7.37 12.44
CA PRO A 290 -42.51 7.81 12.72
C PRO A 290 -42.72 7.97 14.23
N ALA A 291 -43.35 9.08 14.60
CA ALA A 291 -43.75 9.41 15.95
C ALA A 291 -44.71 8.37 16.53
N VAL A 292 -44.40 7.88 17.73
CA VAL A 292 -45.36 7.27 18.65
C VAL A 292 -45.26 8.08 19.94
N ASP A 293 -46.33 8.79 20.25
CA ASP A 293 -46.49 9.62 21.46
C ASP A 293 -46.89 8.76 22.69
N PRO A 294 -46.84 9.31 23.92
CA PRO A 294 -46.08 8.72 25.03
C PRO A 294 -46.94 8.11 26.14
N ALA A 295 -46.34 7.23 26.95
CA ALA A 295 -46.80 7.01 28.34
C ALA A 295 -45.71 6.39 29.24
N SER A 296 -45.66 6.89 30.47
CA SER A 296 -44.99 6.39 31.69
C SER A 296 -43.57 6.88 32.03
N ALA A 297 -43.54 8.06 32.68
CA ALA A 297 -42.78 8.46 33.89
C ALA A 297 -41.76 7.44 34.47
N ALA A 298 -40.46 7.74 34.64
CA ALA A 298 -39.77 8.63 35.61
C ALA A 298 -38.88 7.77 36.57
N PRO A 299 -37.88 8.29 37.32
CA PRO A 299 -37.45 9.69 37.46
C PRO A 299 -35.95 9.97 37.25
N SER A 300 -35.70 11.26 36.99
CA SER A 300 -34.43 11.96 37.09
C SER A 300 -34.05 12.17 38.56
N ALA A 301 -32.76 12.05 38.89
CA ALA A 301 -32.16 12.69 40.06
C ALA A 301 -31.28 13.85 39.58
N ALA A 302 -31.59 15.04 40.08
CA ALA A 302 -30.97 16.31 39.73
C ALA A 302 -29.73 16.62 40.59
N ALA A 303 -28.84 17.43 40.01
CA ALA A 303 -28.02 18.50 40.60
C ALA A 303 -27.25 18.23 41.92
N GLY A 304 -25.96 18.50 42.05
CA GLY A 304 -25.00 19.18 41.19
C GLY A 304 -23.69 19.41 41.97
N ASN A 305 -22.63 19.80 41.26
CA ASN A 305 -21.74 20.87 41.70
C ASN A 305 -20.83 21.27 40.55
N ALA A 306 -20.82 22.58 40.30
CA ALA A 306 -20.05 23.27 39.30
C ALA A 306 -18.55 23.21 39.64
N GLY A 307 -17.76 22.82 38.65
CA GLY A 307 -16.32 23.08 38.58
C GLY A 307 -16.01 23.51 37.16
N ALA A 308 -15.98 24.81 36.92
CA ALA A 308 -15.58 25.38 35.65
C ALA A 308 -14.09 25.08 35.41
N THR A 309 -13.77 24.02 34.67
CA THR A 309 -12.49 23.93 33.96
C THR A 309 -12.64 24.68 32.65
N THR A 310 -12.28 25.96 32.70
CA THR A 310 -11.87 26.74 31.54
C THR A 310 -10.79 25.94 30.81
N VAL A 311 -11.14 25.33 29.68
CA VAL A 311 -10.14 24.83 28.74
C VAL A 311 -9.54 26.07 28.11
N THR A 312 -8.44 26.55 28.69
CA THR A 312 -7.56 27.54 28.06
C THR A 312 -7.24 27.04 26.66
N ALA A 313 -7.64 27.82 25.65
CA ALA A 313 -7.24 27.61 24.28
C ALA A 313 -5.71 27.48 24.24
N ALA A 314 -5.21 26.49 23.51
CA ALA A 314 -3.80 26.40 23.20
C ALA A 314 -3.34 27.75 22.61
N PRO A 315 -2.15 28.26 23.00
CA PRO A 315 -1.68 29.53 22.47
C PRO A 315 -1.64 29.46 20.95
N ASP A 316 -2.24 30.48 20.31
CA ASP A 316 -2.13 30.76 18.88
C ASP A 316 -0.64 30.97 18.56
N LEU A 317 0.06 29.87 18.30
CA LEU A 317 1.29 29.89 17.53
C LEU A 317 0.86 30.33 16.14
N GLY A 318 1.01 31.63 15.88
CA GLY A 318 0.62 32.27 14.63
C GLY A 318 0.94 31.38 13.45
N LEU A 319 -0.03 31.25 12.55
CA LEU A 319 0.11 30.63 11.23
C LEU A 319 1.37 31.19 10.56
N GLN A 320 2.51 30.55 10.77
CA GLN A 320 3.59 30.58 9.81
C GLN A 320 3.05 29.87 8.59
N ILE A 321 2.51 30.67 7.67
CA ILE A 321 2.27 30.28 6.30
C ILE A 321 3.66 29.94 5.75
N SER A 322 4.11 28.70 5.92
CA SER A 322 5.26 28.20 5.18
C SER A 322 4.94 28.46 3.70
N PRO A 323 5.86 29.08 2.95
CA PRO A 323 5.64 29.36 1.54
C PRO A 323 5.27 28.04 0.87
N GLN A 324 4.09 28.05 0.22
CA GLN A 324 3.62 26.90 -0.54
C GLN A 324 4.71 26.57 -1.57
N PRO A 325 5.29 25.36 -1.56
CA PRO A 325 6.37 25.03 -2.48
C PRO A 325 5.87 25.22 -3.92
N PRO A 326 6.74 25.68 -4.84
CA PRO A 326 6.34 25.97 -6.22
C PRO A 326 5.56 24.79 -6.79
N HIS A 327 4.43 25.11 -7.41
CA HIS A 327 3.53 24.12 -7.99
C HIS A 327 4.27 23.33 -9.07
N ALA A 328 4.18 22.00 -9.04
CA ALA A 328 4.58 21.19 -10.18
C ALA A 328 3.82 21.68 -11.44
N PRO A 329 4.45 21.67 -12.63
CA PRO A 329 3.75 21.95 -13.87
C PRO A 329 2.50 21.06 -13.96
N ALA A 330 1.34 21.70 -14.08
CA ALA A 330 0.05 21.02 -14.13
C ALA A 330 -0.36 20.78 -15.58
N ALA A 331 -0.79 19.55 -15.88
CA ALA A 331 -1.17 19.16 -17.23
C ALA A 331 -2.32 20.03 -17.73
N GLN A 332 -2.17 20.62 -18.92
CA GLN A 332 -3.23 21.38 -19.59
C GLN A 332 -4.24 20.44 -20.27
N VAL A 333 -4.82 19.54 -19.48
CA VAL A 333 -5.70 18.47 -19.97
C VAL A 333 -6.95 18.36 -19.09
N ARG A 334 -8.13 18.37 -19.70
CA ARG A 334 -9.40 18.05 -19.05
C ARG A 334 -9.63 16.54 -19.11
N ILE A 335 -9.82 15.92 -17.94
CA ILE A 335 -10.08 14.49 -17.81
C ILE A 335 -11.46 14.31 -17.18
N GLN A 336 -12.33 13.57 -17.86
CA GLN A 336 -13.69 13.27 -17.39
C GLN A 336 -13.81 11.78 -17.10
N ALA A 337 -14.36 11.46 -15.92
CA ALA A 337 -14.74 10.10 -15.57
C ALA A 337 -15.80 9.57 -16.55
N ARG A 338 -15.72 8.28 -16.83
CA ARG A 338 -16.72 7.55 -17.61
C ARG A 338 -17.40 6.54 -16.70
N ASP A 339 -18.71 6.43 -16.80
CA ASP A 339 -19.53 5.47 -16.03
C ASP A 339 -19.35 5.58 -14.50
N GLY A 340 -19.07 6.79 -13.99
CA GLY A 340 -18.87 7.05 -12.57
C GLY A 340 -17.49 6.67 -12.01
N ASP A 341 -16.54 6.21 -12.84
CA ASP A 341 -15.20 5.83 -12.37
C ASP A 341 -14.25 7.03 -12.22
N GLU A 342 -14.47 7.81 -11.16
CA GLU A 342 -13.62 8.94 -10.79
C GLU A 342 -12.20 8.52 -10.40
N SER A 343 -12.02 7.30 -9.88
CA SER A 343 -10.71 6.78 -9.45
C SER A 343 -9.73 6.71 -10.62
N THR A 344 -10.17 6.21 -11.77
CA THR A 344 -9.30 6.17 -12.97
C THR A 344 -9.08 7.55 -13.55
N ALA A 345 -10.06 8.44 -13.50
CA ALA A 345 -9.92 9.82 -13.98
C ALA A 345 -8.89 10.62 -13.16
N PHE A 346 -8.98 10.55 -11.83
CA PHE A 346 -7.99 11.18 -10.94
C PHE A 346 -6.59 10.64 -11.16
N ARG A 347 -6.47 9.33 -11.37
CA ARG A 347 -5.18 8.70 -11.64
C ARG A 347 -4.59 9.09 -12.98
N ALA A 348 -5.40 9.11 -14.04
CA ALA A 348 -4.96 9.60 -15.34
C ALA A 348 -4.47 11.05 -15.24
N ARG A 349 -5.12 11.88 -14.41
CA ARG A 349 -4.68 13.25 -14.14
C ARG A 349 -3.32 13.29 -13.46
N LEU A 350 -3.17 12.57 -12.35
CA LEU A 350 -1.90 12.50 -11.62
C LEU A 350 -0.77 11.95 -12.48
N THR A 351 -1.01 10.94 -13.33
CA THR A 351 -0.01 10.45 -14.29
C THR A 351 0.43 11.52 -15.28
N MET A 352 -0.49 12.35 -15.77
CA MET A 352 -0.16 13.45 -16.68
C MET A 352 0.66 14.54 -16.00
N ASP A 353 0.32 14.89 -14.75
CA ASP A 353 1.09 15.85 -13.95
C ASP A 353 2.52 15.29 -13.67
N MET A 354 2.65 14.01 -13.32
CA MET A 354 3.96 13.34 -13.18
C MET A 354 4.76 13.31 -14.49
N LEU A 355 4.10 13.14 -15.64
CA LEU A 355 4.77 13.17 -16.94
C LEU A 355 5.32 14.56 -17.26
N GLN A 356 4.66 15.63 -16.82
CA GLN A 356 5.20 16.98 -16.98
C GLN A 356 6.42 17.20 -16.09
N GLU A 357 6.34 16.79 -14.83
CA GLU A 357 7.49 16.81 -13.91
C GLU A 357 8.69 16.06 -14.51
N TRP A 358 8.44 14.85 -15.03
CA TRP A 358 9.43 14.03 -15.70
C TRP A 358 10.13 14.79 -16.83
N ARG A 359 9.38 15.52 -17.67
CA ARG A 359 9.94 16.25 -18.82
C ARG A 359 10.82 17.43 -18.42
N THR A 360 10.60 17.99 -17.24
CA THR A 360 11.38 19.12 -16.71
C THR A 360 12.57 18.67 -15.86
N MET A 361 12.65 17.39 -15.48
CA MET A 361 13.76 16.86 -14.68
C MET A 361 15.10 16.90 -15.45
N PRO A 362 16.14 17.56 -14.89
CA PRO A 362 17.52 17.43 -15.33
C PRO A 362 17.95 15.97 -15.44
N TRP A 363 18.71 15.63 -16.49
CA TRP A 363 19.10 14.24 -16.81
C TRP A 363 19.72 13.48 -15.62
N TRP A 364 20.47 14.15 -14.73
CA TRP A 364 21.13 13.52 -13.60
C TRP A 364 20.13 13.07 -12.52
N GLN A 365 19.02 13.78 -12.34
CA GLN A 365 17.93 13.40 -11.43
C GLN A 365 17.18 12.15 -11.89
N TRP A 366 17.35 11.73 -13.15
CA TRP A 366 16.83 10.45 -13.59
C TRP A 366 17.60 9.30 -12.93
N PHE A 367 18.90 9.48 -12.66
CA PHE A 367 19.73 8.48 -12.01
C PHE A 367 19.58 8.52 -10.48
N THR A 368 19.47 9.71 -9.90
CA THR A 368 19.47 9.92 -8.43
C THR A 368 18.08 10.15 -7.83
N GLY A 369 17.04 10.27 -8.66
CA GLY A 369 15.71 10.73 -8.25
C GLY A 369 15.65 12.26 -8.07
N LEU A 370 14.42 12.78 -8.02
CA LEU A 370 14.15 14.13 -7.50
C LEU A 370 14.64 14.19 -6.07
N GLY A 371 14.18 13.25 -5.24
CA GLY A 371 14.38 13.28 -3.80
C GLY A 371 13.15 12.73 -3.09
N ALA A 372 13.35 12.16 -1.90
CA ALA A 372 12.25 11.68 -1.09
C ALA A 372 11.22 12.80 -0.83
N GLY A 373 9.93 12.55 -1.08
CA GLY A 373 8.86 13.51 -0.80
C GLY A 373 8.86 14.80 -1.64
N GLN A 374 9.68 14.91 -2.70
CA GLN A 374 9.73 16.10 -3.56
C GLN A 374 8.70 16.12 -4.68
N LEU A 375 8.11 14.97 -5.03
CA LEU A 375 7.03 14.90 -6.00
C LEU A 375 5.82 15.67 -5.46
N ASN A 376 5.58 16.88 -6.00
CA ASN A 376 4.62 17.84 -5.46
C ASN A 376 3.30 17.87 -6.25
N LEU A 377 2.51 16.80 -6.13
CA LEU A 377 1.21 16.72 -6.82
C LEU A 377 0.06 17.23 -5.95
N ILE A 378 -1.04 17.63 -6.58
CA ILE A 378 -2.27 18.09 -5.92
C ILE A 378 -3.38 17.08 -6.20
N TRP A 379 -4.18 16.74 -5.18
CA TRP A 379 -5.26 15.76 -5.36
C TRP A 379 -6.39 16.37 -6.20
N PRO A 380 -6.80 15.77 -7.33
CA PRO A 380 -7.72 16.44 -8.24
C PRO A 380 -9.12 16.69 -7.66
N GLY A 381 -9.58 15.85 -6.72
CA GLY A 381 -10.94 15.93 -6.17
C GLY A 381 -11.16 17.01 -5.12
N ASN A 382 -10.23 17.15 -4.16
CA ASN A 382 -10.36 18.08 -3.03
C ASN A 382 -9.26 19.15 -3.01
N LYS A 383 -8.39 19.18 -4.04
CA LYS A 383 -7.23 20.06 -4.14
C LYS A 383 -6.30 20.00 -2.92
N ALA A 384 -6.32 18.89 -2.19
CA ALA A 384 -5.42 18.70 -1.06
C ALA A 384 -3.97 18.75 -1.59
N PRO A 385 -3.09 19.56 -0.96
CA PRO A 385 -1.69 19.55 -1.31
C PRO A 385 -1.10 18.17 -1.01
N TRP A 386 -0.11 17.77 -1.80
CA TRP A 386 0.66 16.53 -1.59
C TRP A 386 -0.14 15.25 -1.79
N ALA A 387 -0.80 15.16 -2.95
CA ALA A 387 -1.31 13.90 -3.45
C ALA A 387 -0.16 12.88 -3.57
N SER A 388 -0.22 11.81 -2.77
CA SER A 388 0.46 10.57 -3.15
C SER A 388 -0.32 10.04 -4.36
N PRO A 389 0.27 10.01 -5.56
CA PRO A 389 -0.42 9.52 -6.74
C PRO A 389 -0.80 8.04 -6.63
N HIS A 390 -0.31 7.38 -5.58
CA HIS A 390 -0.60 6.01 -5.25
C HIS A 390 -0.05 5.04 -6.33
N PHE A 391 0.88 5.52 -7.17
CA PHE A 391 1.61 4.74 -8.16
C PHE A 391 2.97 4.39 -7.59
N PHE A 392 3.03 3.38 -6.74
CA PHE A 392 4.24 3.02 -5.99
C PHE A 392 5.50 2.99 -6.85
N TRP A 393 5.46 2.34 -8.02
CA TRP A 393 6.63 2.22 -8.90
C TRP A 393 7.13 3.56 -9.45
N LEU A 394 6.20 4.45 -9.79
CA LEU A 394 6.55 5.77 -10.29
C LEU A 394 7.04 6.65 -9.13
N GLU A 395 6.38 6.62 -7.97
CA GLU A 395 6.86 7.31 -6.77
C GLU A 395 8.30 6.90 -6.43
N MET A 396 8.60 5.59 -6.46
CA MET A 396 9.95 5.08 -6.24
C MET A 396 10.94 5.60 -7.29
N PHE A 397 10.56 5.69 -8.56
CA PHE A 397 11.42 6.33 -9.57
C PHE A 397 11.73 7.78 -9.25
N PHE A 398 10.74 8.58 -8.84
CA PHE A 398 10.97 9.96 -8.43
C PHE A 398 11.80 10.06 -7.13
N HIS A 399 11.76 9.06 -6.24
CA HIS A 399 12.52 9.07 -4.99
C HIS A 399 13.95 8.57 -5.11
N VAL A 400 14.22 7.55 -5.94
CA VAL A 400 15.54 6.88 -5.99
C VAL A 400 16.08 6.72 -7.42
N GLY A 401 15.38 7.24 -8.42
CA GLY A 401 15.80 7.23 -9.82
C GLY A 401 15.82 5.85 -10.46
N LEU A 402 16.59 5.74 -11.54
CA LEU A 402 16.79 4.52 -12.33
C LEU A 402 17.40 3.37 -11.52
N LEU A 403 18.09 3.66 -10.41
CA LEU A 403 18.64 2.63 -9.52
C LEU A 403 17.57 1.65 -9.05
N TRP A 404 16.33 2.11 -8.89
CA TRP A 404 15.18 1.27 -8.59
C TRP A 404 14.94 0.19 -9.64
N PHE A 405 14.84 0.60 -10.90
CA PHE A 405 14.61 -0.31 -12.01
C PHE A 405 15.82 -1.20 -12.28
N VAL A 406 17.04 -0.71 -12.03
CA VAL A 406 18.26 -1.53 -12.08
C VAL A 406 18.19 -2.67 -11.06
N LEU A 407 17.75 -2.40 -9.81
CA LEU A 407 17.58 -3.44 -8.80
C LEU A 407 16.52 -4.47 -9.22
N LEU A 408 15.35 -4.03 -9.69
CA LEU A 408 14.27 -4.92 -10.13
C LEU A 408 14.69 -5.75 -11.35
N GLY A 409 15.39 -5.15 -12.31
CA GLY A 409 15.93 -5.83 -13.49
C GLY A 409 17.00 -6.86 -13.11
N TRP A 410 17.91 -6.50 -12.20
CA TRP A 410 18.90 -7.43 -11.66
C TRP A 410 18.25 -8.63 -10.96
N LEU A 411 17.18 -8.39 -10.17
CA LEU A 411 16.40 -9.46 -9.54
C LEU A 411 15.74 -10.35 -10.58
N MET A 412 15.10 -9.80 -11.61
CA MET A 412 14.49 -10.59 -12.68
C MET A 412 15.49 -11.53 -13.36
N LEU A 413 16.72 -11.07 -13.59
CA LEU A 413 17.77 -11.89 -14.19
C LEU A 413 18.25 -13.00 -13.26
N ARG A 414 18.37 -12.71 -11.95
CA ARG A 414 18.97 -13.62 -10.96
C ARG A 414 18.00 -14.60 -10.30
N LEU A 415 16.72 -14.25 -10.21
CA LEU A 415 15.72 -15.09 -9.57
C LEU A 415 15.42 -16.32 -10.42
N GLU A 416 15.12 -17.44 -9.74
CA GLU A 416 14.48 -18.59 -10.36
C GLU A 416 13.06 -18.25 -10.86
N TRP A 417 12.46 -19.14 -11.65
CA TRP A 417 11.14 -18.92 -12.24
C TRP A 417 10.05 -18.51 -11.23
N ARG A 418 10.00 -19.16 -10.05
CA ARG A 418 9.08 -18.80 -8.96
C ARG A 418 9.29 -17.35 -8.49
N GLY A 419 10.55 -16.95 -8.31
CA GLY A 419 10.92 -15.59 -7.93
C GLY A 419 10.55 -14.56 -9.00
N ARG A 420 10.78 -14.86 -10.28
CA ARG A 420 10.40 -13.99 -11.40
C ARG A 420 8.89 -13.78 -11.47
N VAL A 421 8.11 -14.85 -11.32
CA VAL A 421 6.65 -14.76 -11.25
C VAL A 421 6.21 -13.91 -10.06
N CYS A 422 6.79 -14.13 -8.87
CA CYS A 422 6.45 -13.31 -7.70
C CYS A 422 6.77 -11.83 -7.94
N LEU A 423 7.92 -11.53 -8.53
CA LEU A 423 8.29 -10.15 -8.84
C LEU A 423 7.40 -9.53 -9.92
N LEU A 424 6.95 -10.30 -10.92
CA LEU A 424 5.97 -9.86 -11.92
C LEU A 424 4.61 -9.55 -11.28
N VAL A 425 4.09 -10.49 -10.48
CA VAL A 425 2.81 -10.34 -9.78
C VAL A 425 2.86 -9.14 -8.82
N ALA A 426 3.98 -8.98 -8.09
CA ALA A 426 4.19 -7.81 -7.25
C ALA A 426 4.21 -6.52 -8.09
N GLY A 427 4.87 -6.53 -9.25
CA GLY A 427 4.85 -5.44 -10.23
C GLY A 427 3.44 -5.02 -10.63
N ILE A 428 2.57 -5.98 -10.99
CA ILE A 428 1.18 -5.70 -11.36
C ILE A 428 0.41 -5.13 -10.15
N ALA A 429 0.58 -5.74 -8.97
CA ALA A 429 -0.09 -5.29 -7.75
C ALA A 429 0.34 -3.87 -7.32
N GLY A 430 1.60 -3.48 -7.54
CA GLY A 430 2.08 -2.12 -7.24
C GLY A 430 1.62 -1.03 -8.21
N ILE A 431 0.85 -1.37 -9.25
CA ILE A 431 0.07 -0.42 -10.05
C ILE A 431 -1.22 -0.03 -9.30
N ALA A 432 -1.67 -0.86 -8.36
CA ALA A 432 -2.81 -0.56 -7.51
C ALA A 432 -2.51 0.67 -6.64
N PRO A 433 -3.53 1.49 -6.35
CA PRO A 433 -3.31 2.71 -5.60
C PRO A 433 -2.85 2.35 -4.20
N SER A 434 -1.63 2.74 -3.84
CA SER A 434 -1.03 2.52 -2.54
C SER A 434 0.05 3.56 -2.27
N SER A 435 0.08 4.12 -1.06
CA SER A 435 1.14 5.03 -0.65
C SER A 435 2.36 4.25 -0.16
N MET A 436 3.56 4.81 -0.31
CA MET A 436 4.81 4.30 0.26
C MET A 436 4.71 3.92 1.75
N VAL A 437 3.85 4.58 2.53
CA VAL A 437 3.59 4.27 3.96
C VAL A 437 2.95 2.87 4.14
N TYR A 438 2.19 2.39 3.15
CA TYR A 438 1.47 1.11 3.21
C TYR A 438 2.20 -0.04 2.50
N PHE A 439 3.37 0.22 1.91
CA PHE A 439 4.16 -0.78 1.17
C PHE A 439 5.15 -1.60 2.03
N GLN A 440 5.06 -1.55 3.35
CA GLN A 440 5.88 -2.40 4.24
C GLN A 440 5.84 -3.90 3.86
N PRO A 441 4.69 -4.49 3.48
CA PRO A 441 4.65 -5.88 3.06
C PRO A 441 5.39 -6.15 1.74
N PHE A 442 5.45 -5.16 0.83
CA PHE A 442 6.31 -5.26 -0.35
C PHE A 442 7.79 -5.25 0.02
N TRP A 443 8.21 -4.37 0.93
CA TRP A 443 9.60 -4.36 1.38
C TRP A 443 10.00 -5.70 2.01
N LEU A 444 9.13 -6.28 2.84
CA LEU A 444 9.31 -7.65 3.36
C LEU A 444 9.46 -8.67 2.22
N LEU A 445 8.57 -8.63 1.22
CA LEU A 445 8.64 -9.49 0.03
C LEU A 445 9.96 -9.30 -0.74
N LEU A 446 10.44 -8.06 -0.90
CA LEU A 446 11.73 -7.77 -1.53
C LEU A 446 12.87 -8.49 -0.80
N GLY A 447 12.88 -8.44 0.54
CA GLY A 447 13.81 -9.22 1.35
C GLY A 447 13.74 -10.73 1.10
N VAL A 448 12.53 -11.28 1.04
CA VAL A 448 12.29 -12.71 0.76
C VAL A 448 12.76 -13.09 -0.66
N LEU A 449 12.55 -12.22 -1.65
CA LEU A 449 13.07 -12.39 -3.01
C LEU A 449 14.61 -12.42 -3.01
N LEU A 450 15.26 -11.50 -2.32
CA LEU A 450 16.72 -11.48 -2.21
C LEU A 450 17.28 -12.71 -1.51
N ALA A 451 16.60 -13.23 -0.48
CA ALA A 451 16.96 -14.50 0.14
C ALA A 451 16.86 -15.67 -0.86
N SER A 452 15.91 -15.60 -1.79
CA SER A 452 15.63 -16.65 -2.79
C SER A 452 16.58 -16.64 -4.00
N VAL A 453 17.47 -15.65 -4.13
CA VAL A 453 18.47 -15.63 -5.21
C VAL A 453 19.44 -16.83 -5.07
N PRO A 454 19.82 -17.54 -6.14
CA PRO A 454 20.83 -18.60 -6.04
C PRO A 454 22.23 -18.03 -5.65
N PRO A 455 23.04 -18.75 -4.86
CA PRO A 455 24.43 -18.34 -4.61
C PRO A 455 25.24 -18.29 -5.91
N ARG A 456 26.26 -17.41 -5.99
CA ARG A 456 27.07 -17.18 -7.20
C ARG A 456 27.77 -18.44 -7.75
N SER A 457 27.98 -19.43 -6.89
CA SER A 457 28.60 -20.74 -7.19
C SER A 457 27.59 -21.86 -7.42
N ALA A 458 26.28 -21.58 -7.40
CA ALA A 458 25.30 -22.54 -7.89
C ALA A 458 25.50 -22.68 -9.40
N PRO A 459 25.67 -23.90 -9.94
CA PRO A 459 25.68 -24.07 -11.38
C PRO A 459 24.41 -23.44 -11.93
N VAL A 460 24.56 -22.61 -12.97
CA VAL A 460 23.44 -22.26 -13.83
C VAL A 460 23.06 -23.57 -14.48
N SER A 461 22.21 -24.38 -13.82
CA SER A 461 21.76 -25.62 -14.40
C SER A 461 21.13 -25.27 -15.72
N PRO A 462 21.69 -25.70 -16.86
CA PRO A 462 20.93 -25.75 -18.07
C PRO A 462 19.76 -26.71 -17.76
N GLN A 463 18.55 -26.30 -18.14
CA GLN A 463 17.52 -27.27 -18.41
C GLN A 463 18.00 -28.19 -19.53
N THR A 464 18.69 -29.26 -19.15
CA THR A 464 19.01 -30.42 -19.98
C THR A 464 19.01 -31.58 -18.99
N ALA A 465 18.30 -32.69 -19.15
CA ALA A 465 17.70 -33.27 -20.32
C ALA A 465 16.58 -34.22 -19.86
N ARG A 466 15.78 -34.67 -20.83
CA ARG A 466 14.96 -35.88 -20.73
C ARG A 466 15.70 -37.00 -20.01
N SER A 467 15.03 -37.69 -19.10
CA SER A 467 15.20 -39.14 -18.92
C SER A 467 14.03 -39.70 -18.12
N HIS A 468 13.18 -40.42 -18.86
CA HIS A 468 12.26 -41.50 -18.51
C HIS A 468 11.24 -41.33 -17.38
#